data_AF-A0A3S2VVV6-F1
#
_entry.id   AF-A0A3S2VVV6-F1
#
_cell.length_a   1.000
_cell.length_b   1.000
_cell.length_c   1.000
_cell.angle_alpha   90.00
_cell.angle_beta   90.00
_cell.angle_gamma   90.00
#
_symmetry.space_group_name_H-M   'P 1'
#
loop_
_entity.id
_entity.type
_entity.pdbx_description
1 polymer ?
#
loop_
_entity_poly.entity_id
_entity_poly.type
_entity_poly.pdbx_seq_one_letter_code
_entity_poly.pdbx_strand_id
1 'polypeptide(L)'
;MGADAPPGQAALVRFLEDRFACALACVECARACALRVSFVELEPAAVQGGPGVTSSLEEQLRPRRGAELRRRALLCVEVCDATCRLLSEEAWRDEYTIRLQVEWCRAVALECARACDRTTESDAESDAGPDVEWAAEWRSESELRSESESCGEACRACARACSDFLATLST
;
A
#
# COMPACT_ATOMS: atom_id res chain seq x y z
N MET A 1 -30.27 31.16 12.68
CA MET A 1 -30.20 30.58 11.32
C MET A 1 -29.19 31.40 10.55
N GLY A 2 -27.90 31.09 10.73
CA GLY A 2 -26.83 31.71 9.96
C GLY A 2 -26.71 30.98 8.63
N ALA A 3 -26.90 31.70 7.53
CA ALA A 3 -26.58 31.20 6.22
C ALA A 3 -25.06 31.19 6.11
N ASP A 4 -24.45 30.00 6.10
CA ASP A 4 -23.09 29.85 5.60
C ASP A 4 -23.08 30.36 4.17
N ALA A 5 -22.27 31.37 3.91
CA ALA A 5 -21.98 31.79 2.55
C ALA A 5 -21.39 30.58 1.81
N PRO A 6 -21.77 30.34 0.53
CA PRO A 6 -21.16 29.25 -0.22
C PRO A 6 -19.64 29.45 -0.23
N PRO A 7 -18.84 28.37 -0.04
CA PRO A 7 -17.39 28.48 -0.03
C PRO A 7 -16.92 29.20 -1.29
N GLY A 8 -15.98 30.13 -1.13
CA GLY A 8 -15.43 30.86 -2.27
C GLY A 8 -14.86 29.91 -3.31
N GLN A 9 -14.86 30.32 -4.59
CA GLN A 9 -14.44 29.47 -5.72
C GLN A 9 -13.05 28.83 -5.52
N ALA A 10 -12.11 29.54 -4.88
CA ALA A 10 -10.79 29.00 -4.55
C ALA A 10 -10.82 27.83 -3.55
N ALA A 11 -11.73 27.86 -2.58
CA ALA A 11 -11.89 26.78 -1.59
C ALA A 11 -12.48 25.53 -2.24
N LEU A 12 -13.46 25.70 -3.15
CA LEU A 12 -14.01 24.60 -3.93
C LEU A 12 -12.95 23.95 -4.84
N VAL A 13 -12.12 24.76 -5.51
CA VAL A 13 -11.03 24.23 -6.35
C VAL A 13 -10.05 23.41 -5.52
N ARG A 14 -9.60 23.93 -4.36
CA ARG A 14 -8.69 23.21 -3.46
C ARG A 14 -9.29 21.87 -2.99
N PHE A 15 -10.54 21.88 -2.56
CA PHE A 15 -11.25 20.66 -2.16
C PHE A 15 -11.26 19.61 -3.27
N LEU A 16 -11.51 20.02 -4.52
CA LEU A 16 -11.50 19.10 -5.66
C LEU A 16 -10.09 18.58 -5.97
N GLU A 17 -9.08 19.43 -5.93
CA GLU A 17 -7.66 19.04 -6.09
C GLU A 17 -7.26 17.98 -5.07
N ASP A 18 -7.54 18.22 -3.78
CA ASP A 18 -7.19 17.31 -2.70
C ASP A 18 -7.98 15.99 -2.79
N ARG A 19 -9.26 16.06 -3.20
CA ARG A 19 -10.11 14.88 -3.46
C ARG A 19 -9.54 14.00 -4.57
N PHE A 20 -9.14 14.59 -5.71
CA PHE A 20 -8.57 13.83 -6.83
C PHE A 20 -7.17 13.33 -6.52
N ALA A 21 -6.34 14.10 -5.81
CA ALA A 21 -5.03 13.64 -5.34
C ALA A 21 -5.15 12.42 -4.42
N CYS A 22 -6.13 12.43 -3.50
CA CYS A 22 -6.41 11.27 -2.64
C CYS A 22 -6.89 10.07 -3.45
N ALA A 23 -7.80 10.25 -4.42
CA ALA A 23 -8.27 9.18 -5.28
C ALA A 23 -7.13 8.55 -6.10
N LEU A 24 -6.26 9.38 -6.69
CA LEU A 24 -5.10 8.93 -7.45
C LEU A 24 -4.13 8.11 -6.58
N ALA A 25 -3.81 8.61 -5.38
CA ALA A 25 -2.94 7.88 -4.47
C ALA A 25 -3.55 6.53 -4.04
N CYS A 26 -4.88 6.45 -3.90
CA CYS A 26 -5.57 5.19 -3.61
C CYS A 26 -5.42 4.18 -4.75
N VAL A 27 -5.60 4.57 -6.02
CA VAL A 27 -5.47 3.62 -7.14
C VAL A 27 -4.03 3.16 -7.34
N GLU A 28 -3.05 4.05 -7.16
CA GLU A 28 -1.62 3.68 -7.20
C GLU A 28 -1.27 2.70 -6.09
N CYS A 29 -1.76 2.94 -4.87
CA CYS A 29 -1.59 2.05 -3.73
C CYS A 29 -2.25 0.69 -3.98
N ALA A 30 -3.49 0.65 -4.47
CA ALA A 30 -4.18 -0.59 -4.82
C ALA A 30 -3.38 -1.39 -5.86
N ARG A 31 -2.88 -0.73 -6.91
CA ARG A 31 -2.06 -1.38 -7.94
C ARG A 31 -0.78 -1.97 -7.36
N ALA A 32 -0.03 -1.21 -6.54
CA ALA A 32 1.21 -1.68 -5.94
C ALA A 32 0.98 -2.87 -4.99
N CYS A 33 -0.08 -2.82 -4.18
CA CYS A 33 -0.48 -3.93 -3.30
C CYS A 33 -0.90 -5.17 -4.09
N ALA A 34 -1.62 -5.01 -5.20
CA ALA A 34 -2.01 -6.12 -6.06
C ALA A 34 -0.79 -6.82 -6.68
N LEU A 35 0.17 -6.05 -7.19
CA LEU A 35 1.45 -6.61 -7.68
C LEU A 35 2.17 -7.36 -6.57
N ARG A 36 2.28 -6.78 -5.36
CA ARG A 36 2.94 -7.42 -4.23
C ARG A 36 2.31 -8.77 -3.86
N VAL A 37 0.98 -8.87 -3.86
CA VAL A 37 0.26 -10.13 -3.62
C VAL A 37 0.67 -11.19 -4.64
N SER A 38 0.72 -10.84 -5.92
CA SER A 38 1.13 -11.75 -7.00
C SER A 38 2.56 -12.28 -6.81
N PHE A 39 3.47 -11.48 -6.26
CA PHE A 39 4.84 -11.94 -5.99
C PHE A 39 4.96 -12.81 -4.72
N VAL A 40 4.22 -12.50 -3.64
CA VAL A 40 4.22 -13.35 -2.42
C VAL A 40 3.67 -14.76 -2.72
N GLU A 41 2.80 -14.91 -3.72
CA GLU A 41 2.30 -16.21 -4.17
C GLU A 41 3.35 -17.08 -4.87
N LEU A 42 4.37 -16.46 -5.45
CA LEU A 42 5.40 -17.11 -6.27
C LEU A 42 6.65 -17.50 -5.45
N GLU A 43 6.81 -16.98 -4.23
CA GLU A 43 7.86 -17.42 -3.32
C GLU A 43 7.68 -18.91 -3.03
N PRO A 44 8.63 -19.78 -3.46
CA PRO A 44 8.48 -21.21 -3.27
C PRO A 44 8.42 -21.49 -1.77
N ALA A 45 7.40 -22.24 -1.35
CA ALA A 45 7.34 -22.77 0.01
C ALA A 45 8.67 -23.49 0.27
N ALA A 46 9.50 -22.90 1.13
CA ALA A 46 10.83 -23.38 1.45
C ALA A 46 10.79 -24.92 1.55
N VAL A 47 11.62 -25.57 0.72
CA VAL A 47 11.80 -27.02 0.73
C VAL A 47 11.96 -27.42 2.19
N GLN A 48 11.03 -28.23 2.71
CA GLN A 48 11.11 -28.72 4.08
C GLN A 48 12.48 -29.39 4.24
N GLY A 49 13.33 -28.77 5.05
CA GLY A 49 14.65 -29.31 5.37
C GLY A 49 14.49 -30.76 5.81
N GLY A 50 15.33 -31.63 5.25
CA GLY A 50 15.33 -33.05 5.62
C GLY A 50 15.44 -33.26 7.14
N PRO A 51 15.04 -34.43 7.65
CA PRO A 51 14.99 -34.69 9.09
C PRO A 51 16.36 -34.41 9.73
N GLY A 52 16.45 -33.39 10.58
CA GLY A 52 17.66 -33.02 11.33
C GLY A 52 18.15 -31.56 11.20
N VAL A 53 17.55 -30.72 10.34
CA VAL A 53 17.93 -29.30 10.24
C VAL A 53 17.20 -28.46 11.29
N THR A 54 17.94 -27.85 12.21
CA THR A 54 17.41 -26.77 13.07
C THR A 54 17.44 -25.47 12.27
N SER A 55 16.30 -25.06 11.71
CA SER A 55 16.20 -23.76 11.04
C SER A 55 16.19 -22.62 12.06
N SER A 56 16.84 -21.52 11.71
CA SER A 56 16.83 -20.29 12.52
C SER A 56 15.39 -19.87 12.83
N LEU A 57 15.17 -19.20 13.96
CA LEU A 57 13.87 -18.60 14.31
C LEU A 57 13.34 -17.71 13.17
N GLU A 58 14.22 -17.00 12.48
CA GLU A 58 13.89 -16.12 11.35
C GLU A 58 13.33 -16.90 10.16
N GLU A 59 13.94 -18.04 9.85
CA GLU A 59 13.52 -18.93 8.77
C GLU A 59 12.16 -19.59 9.06
N GLN A 60 11.87 -19.86 10.34
CA GLN A 60 10.54 -20.30 10.77
C GLN A 60 9.49 -19.17 10.72
N LEU A 61 9.89 -17.91 10.90
CA LEU A 61 8.98 -16.76 10.87
C LEU A 61 8.67 -16.26 9.46
N ARG A 62 9.56 -16.48 8.48
CA ARG A 62 9.41 -16.01 7.09
C ARG A 62 8.06 -16.39 6.46
N PRO A 63 7.57 -17.66 6.51
CA PRO A 63 6.27 -18.03 5.95
C PRO A 63 5.09 -17.31 6.63
N ARG A 64 5.20 -17.08 7.95
CA ARG A 64 4.17 -16.35 8.71
C ARG A 64 4.13 -14.88 8.31
N ARG A 65 5.30 -14.25 8.13
CA ARG A 65 5.41 -12.86 7.66
C ARG A 65 4.86 -12.71 6.23
N GLY A 66 5.18 -13.63 5.33
CA GLY A 66 4.64 -13.66 3.97
C GLY A 66 3.11 -13.79 3.94
N ALA A 67 2.55 -14.74 4.70
CA ALA A 67 1.10 -14.92 4.79
C ALA A 67 0.38 -13.71 5.40
N GLU A 68 0.99 -13.06 6.39
CA GLU A 68 0.47 -11.82 6.98
C GLU A 68 0.49 -10.66 5.99
N LEU A 69 1.61 -10.48 5.27
CA LEU A 69 1.74 -9.45 4.25
C LEU A 69 0.70 -9.64 3.14
N ARG A 70 0.53 -10.87 2.65
CA ARG A 70 -0.48 -11.17 1.62
C ARG A 70 -1.89 -10.79 2.06
N ARG A 71 -2.28 -11.16 3.29
CA ARG A 71 -3.59 -10.80 3.85
C ARG A 71 -3.80 -9.30 3.94
N ARG A 72 -2.80 -8.55 4.43
CA ARG A 72 -2.90 -7.09 4.53
C ARG A 72 -2.91 -6.40 3.18
N ALA A 73 -2.09 -6.86 2.24
CA ALA A 73 -2.03 -6.29 0.91
C ALA A 73 -3.37 -6.47 0.18
N LEU A 74 -4.01 -7.65 0.25
CA LEU A 74 -5.36 -7.87 -0.28
C LEU A 74 -6.40 -6.92 0.34
N LEU A 75 -6.42 -6.80 1.67
CA LEU A 75 -7.32 -5.85 2.35
C LEU A 75 -7.05 -4.40 1.91
N CYS A 76 -5.78 -4.03 1.73
CA CYS A 76 -5.39 -2.70 1.27
C CYS A 76 -5.87 -2.43 -0.16
N VAL A 77 -5.79 -3.41 -1.07
CA VAL A 77 -6.34 -3.31 -2.44
C VAL A 77 -7.83 -3.00 -2.37
N GLU A 78 -8.59 -3.80 -1.63
CA GLU A 78 -10.05 -3.67 -1.56
C GLU A 78 -10.47 -2.30 -1.01
N VAL A 79 -9.84 -1.86 0.09
CA VAL A 79 -10.19 -0.60 0.73
C VAL A 79 -9.75 0.60 -0.12
N CYS A 80 -8.58 0.55 -0.75
CA CYS A 80 -8.12 1.63 -1.62
C CYS A 80 -8.97 1.74 -2.89
N ASP A 81 -9.34 0.62 -3.53
CA ASP A 81 -10.24 0.63 -4.70
C ASP A 81 -11.62 1.19 -4.35
N ALA A 82 -12.22 0.73 -3.24
CA ALA A 82 -13.50 1.26 -2.77
C ALA A 82 -13.44 2.77 -2.46
N THR A 83 -12.33 3.24 -1.88
CA THR A 83 -12.12 4.66 -1.56
C THR A 83 -11.91 5.48 -2.83
N CYS A 84 -11.13 4.98 -3.79
CA CYS A 84 -10.94 5.64 -5.08
C CYS A 84 -12.27 5.84 -5.82
N ARG A 85 -13.14 4.82 -5.86
CA ARG A 85 -14.47 4.91 -6.48
C ARG A 85 -15.38 5.90 -5.75
N LEU A 86 -15.44 5.81 -4.41
CA LEU A 86 -16.16 6.78 -3.58
C LEU A 86 -15.74 8.23 -3.92
N LEU A 87 -14.43 8.48 -3.99
CA LEU A 87 -13.90 9.82 -4.24
C LEU A 87 -14.03 10.24 -5.71
N SER A 88 -14.05 9.33 -6.68
CA SER A 88 -14.09 9.70 -8.09
C SER A 88 -15.51 9.80 -8.66
N GLU A 89 -16.41 8.92 -8.22
CA GLU A 89 -17.69 8.70 -8.89
C GLU A 89 -18.88 9.28 -8.09
N GLU A 90 -18.74 9.42 -6.78
CA GLU A 90 -19.88 9.71 -5.89
C GLU A 90 -19.77 11.11 -5.27
N ALA A 91 -20.00 12.14 -6.09
CA ALA A 91 -19.93 13.55 -5.69
C ALA A 91 -20.99 13.98 -4.65
N TRP A 92 -22.02 13.16 -4.43
CA TRP A 92 -23.20 13.49 -3.60
C TRP A 92 -23.25 12.76 -2.26
N ARG A 93 -22.22 11.98 -1.90
CA ARG A 93 -22.19 11.29 -0.60
C ARG A 93 -21.96 12.26 0.55
N ASP A 94 -22.62 11.97 1.67
CA ASP A 94 -22.49 12.72 2.91
C ASP A 94 -21.06 12.68 3.45
N GLU A 95 -20.61 13.82 3.99
CA GLU A 95 -19.23 14.08 4.41
C GLU A 95 -18.78 13.12 5.52
N TYR A 96 -19.69 12.73 6.42
CA TYR A 96 -19.40 11.75 7.47
C TYR A 96 -19.01 10.39 6.90
N THR A 97 -19.69 9.94 5.84
CA THR A 97 -19.39 8.66 5.17
C THR A 97 -18.04 8.73 4.47
N ILE A 98 -17.74 9.86 3.82
CA ILE A 98 -16.44 10.10 3.20
C ILE A 98 -15.33 10.03 4.26
N ARG A 99 -15.53 10.73 5.38
CA ARG A 99 -14.57 10.78 6.48
C ARG A 99 -14.28 9.39 7.05
N LEU A 100 -15.32 8.61 7.33
CA LEU A 100 -15.17 7.27 7.89
C LEU A 100 -14.43 6.32 6.92
N GLN A 101 -14.76 6.36 5.63
CA GLN A 101 -14.08 5.53 4.63
C GLN A 101 -12.61 5.92 4.48
N VAL A 102 -12.29 7.22 4.42
CA VAL A 102 -10.92 7.69 4.21
C VAL A 102 -10.05 7.45 5.46
N GLU A 103 -10.58 7.60 6.67
CA GLU A 103 -9.88 7.22 7.91
C GLU A 103 -9.57 5.71 7.94
N TRP A 104 -10.55 4.89 7.54
CA TRP A 104 -10.34 3.44 7.43
C TRP A 104 -9.25 3.11 6.38
N CYS A 105 -9.32 3.73 5.21
CA CYS A 105 -8.32 3.58 4.14
C CYS A 105 -6.92 3.94 4.61
N ARG A 106 -6.79 5.08 5.30
CA ARG A 106 -5.53 5.54 5.89
C ARG A 106 -4.96 4.52 6.88
N ALA A 107 -5.78 4.00 7.80
CA ALA A 107 -5.34 3.03 8.80
C ALA A 107 -4.84 1.73 8.13
N VAL A 108 -5.61 1.18 7.20
CA VAL A 108 -5.26 -0.03 6.46
C VAL A 108 -3.97 0.15 5.66
N ALA A 109 -3.80 1.28 4.96
CA ALA A 109 -2.58 1.57 4.22
C ALA A 109 -1.35 1.62 5.14
N LEU A 110 -1.44 2.26 6.31
CA LEU A 110 -0.33 2.28 7.29
C LEU A 110 -0.01 0.88 7.84
N GLU A 111 -1.02 0.05 8.09
CA GLU A 111 -0.81 -1.32 8.55
C GLU A 111 -0.17 -2.21 7.49
N CYS A 112 -0.51 -1.98 6.22
CA CYS A 112 0.10 -2.64 5.07
C CYS A 112 1.56 -2.19 4.90
N ALA A 113 1.84 -0.88 4.92
CA ALA A 113 3.19 -0.34 4.86
C ALA A 113 4.11 -0.98 5.92
N ARG A 114 3.66 -1.03 7.17
CA ARG A 114 4.40 -1.66 8.28
C ARG A 114 4.65 -3.15 8.05
N ALA A 115 3.77 -3.85 7.32
CA ALA A 115 3.99 -5.25 6.99
C ALA A 115 5.01 -5.42 5.85
N CYS A 116 5.04 -4.51 4.88
CA CYS A 116 6.08 -4.48 3.85
C CYS A 116 7.46 -4.26 4.47
N ASP A 117 7.59 -3.31 5.41
CA ASP A 117 8.87 -2.97 6.04
C ASP A 117 9.48 -4.17 6.79
N ARG A 118 8.64 -5.01 7.41
CA ARG A 118 9.09 -6.24 8.10
C ARG A 118 9.57 -7.36 7.17
N THR A 119 9.30 -7.24 5.87
CA THR A 119 9.81 -8.19 4.85
C THR A 119 11.12 -7.71 4.24
N THR A 120 11.24 -6.42 3.92
CA THR A 120 12.47 -5.83 3.35
C THR A 120 13.66 -5.89 4.31
N GLU A 121 13.44 -5.69 5.62
CA GLU A 121 14.48 -5.86 6.65
C GLU A 121 15.07 -7.28 6.68
N SER A 122 14.30 -8.30 6.28
CA SER A 122 14.75 -9.70 6.28
C SER A 122 15.52 -10.08 5.02
N ASP A 123 15.29 -9.38 3.91
CA ASP A 123 15.85 -9.70 2.60
C ASP A 123 17.18 -8.95 2.36
N ALA A 124 17.33 -7.75 2.95
CA ALA A 124 18.54 -6.92 2.88
C ALA A 124 19.80 -7.59 3.49
N GLU A 125 19.63 -8.55 4.40
CA GLU A 125 20.75 -9.26 5.05
C GLU A 125 21.24 -10.46 4.20
N SER A 126 20.54 -10.82 3.12
CA SER A 126 20.84 -11.99 2.28
C SER A 126 21.49 -11.66 0.92
N ASP A 127 21.53 -10.39 0.47
CA ASP A 127 21.91 -10.00 -0.90
C ASP A 127 23.32 -9.36 -0.99
N ALA A 128 24.35 -10.05 -0.47
CA ALA A 128 25.74 -9.78 -0.83
C ALA A 128 26.02 -10.43 -2.21
N GLY A 129 25.74 -9.68 -3.28
CA GLY A 129 25.63 -10.20 -4.65
C GLY A 129 26.95 -10.69 -5.31
N PRO A 130 26.86 -11.64 -6.26
CA PRO A 130 28.00 -12.23 -7.00
C PRO A 130 28.43 -11.47 -8.28
N ASP A 131 29.59 -11.87 -8.80
CA ASP A 131 30.36 -11.29 -9.92
C ASP A 131 29.62 -11.19 -11.29
N VAL A 132 29.43 -9.94 -11.72
CA VAL A 132 29.46 -9.27 -13.06
C VAL A 132 28.91 -9.89 -14.37
N GLU A 133 28.53 -11.16 -14.51
CA GLU A 133 28.17 -11.70 -15.85
C GLU A 133 26.67 -11.62 -16.22
N TRP A 134 25.79 -11.50 -15.23
CA TRP A 134 24.32 -11.58 -15.40
C TRP A 134 23.58 -10.23 -15.30
N ALA A 135 24.33 -9.11 -15.21
CA ALA A 135 23.84 -7.78 -14.82
C ALA A 135 22.82 -7.09 -15.75
N ALA A 136 22.44 -7.71 -16.87
CA ALA A 136 21.42 -7.19 -17.80
C ALA A 136 20.06 -7.88 -17.62
N GLU A 137 20.03 -9.21 -17.49
CA GLU A 137 18.82 -10.01 -17.22
C GLU A 137 18.29 -9.74 -15.80
N TRP A 138 19.21 -9.59 -14.84
CA TRP A 138 18.85 -9.16 -13.49
C TRP A 138 18.43 -7.69 -13.41
N ARG A 139 18.76 -6.84 -14.39
CA ARG A 139 18.30 -5.44 -14.36
C ARG A 139 16.78 -5.39 -14.60
N SER A 140 16.28 -6.23 -15.51
CA SER A 140 14.85 -6.42 -15.74
C SER A 140 14.13 -7.10 -14.57
N GLU A 141 14.71 -8.15 -13.96
CA GLU A 141 14.12 -8.76 -12.75
C GLU A 141 14.23 -7.84 -11.52
N SER A 142 15.29 -7.03 -11.41
CA SER A 142 15.48 -6.02 -10.37
C SER A 142 14.51 -4.85 -10.52
N GLU A 143 14.16 -4.43 -11.74
CA GLU A 143 13.14 -3.41 -11.99
C GLU A 143 11.75 -3.93 -11.60
N LEU A 144 11.40 -5.17 -11.97
CA LEU A 144 10.15 -5.82 -11.54
C LEU A 144 10.09 -6.07 -10.02
N ARG A 145 11.22 -6.44 -9.39
CA ARG A 145 11.37 -6.61 -7.94
C ARG A 145 11.26 -5.26 -7.20
N SER A 146 11.85 -4.20 -7.77
CA SER A 146 11.74 -2.81 -7.30
C SER A 146 10.30 -2.29 -7.37
N GLU A 147 9.56 -2.59 -8.43
CA GLU A 147 8.14 -2.23 -8.53
C GLU A 147 7.28 -2.93 -7.45
N SER A 148 7.62 -4.17 -7.08
CA SER A 148 6.99 -4.91 -5.97
C SER A 148 7.41 -4.40 -4.58
N GLU A 149 8.68 -4.03 -4.39
CA GLU A 149 9.18 -3.39 -3.16
C GLU A 149 8.57 -2.00 -2.93
N SER A 150 8.10 -1.33 -3.99
CA SER A 150 7.43 -0.03 -3.90
C SER A 150 6.09 -0.06 -3.15
N CYS A 151 5.51 -1.23 -2.87
CA CYS A 151 4.23 -1.36 -2.17
C CYS A 151 4.21 -0.63 -0.81
N GLY A 152 5.28 -0.71 -0.03
CA GLY A 152 5.38 0.00 1.25
C GLY A 152 5.41 1.52 1.08
N GLU A 153 6.08 2.01 0.05
CA GLU A 153 6.14 3.43 -0.28
C GLU A 153 4.79 3.96 -0.76
N ALA A 154 4.14 3.24 -1.68
CA ALA A 154 2.81 3.56 -2.19
C ALA A 154 1.77 3.61 -1.05
N CYS A 155 1.82 2.65 -0.12
CA CYS A 155 0.97 2.66 1.07
C CYS A 155 1.18 3.91 1.94
N ARG A 156 2.44 4.33 2.15
CA ARG A 156 2.75 5.56 2.90
C ARG A 156 2.29 6.81 2.15
N ALA A 157 2.43 6.85 0.84
CA ALA A 157 1.97 7.96 0.00
C ALA A 157 0.44 8.09 0.06
N CYS A 158 -0.29 6.98 -0.07
CA CYS A 158 -1.74 6.94 0.08
C CYS A 158 -2.18 7.38 1.48
N ALA A 159 -1.55 6.87 2.55
CA ALA A 159 -1.89 7.29 3.91
C ALA A 159 -1.69 8.81 4.14
N ARG A 160 -0.66 9.41 3.52
CA ARG A 160 -0.44 10.86 3.54
C ARG A 160 -1.56 11.59 2.80
N ALA A 161 -1.85 11.21 1.56
CA ALA A 161 -2.91 11.83 0.77
C ALA A 161 -4.30 11.73 1.43
N CYS A 162 -4.61 10.59 2.05
CA CYS A 162 -5.83 10.42 2.86
C CYS A 162 -5.84 11.39 4.05
N SER A 163 -4.71 11.57 4.73
CA SER A 163 -4.59 12.50 5.87
C SER A 163 -4.79 13.95 5.42
N ASP A 164 -4.19 14.33 4.29
CA ASP A 164 -4.28 15.67 3.73
C ASP A 164 -5.72 15.97 3.30
N PHE A 165 -6.38 15.03 2.61
CA PHE A 165 -7.78 15.18 2.23
C PHE A 165 -8.71 15.24 3.45
N LEU A 166 -8.50 14.41 4.48
CA LEU A 166 -9.28 14.47 5.72
C LEU A 166 -9.20 15.83 6.42
N ALA A 167 -8.07 16.55 6.28
CA ALA A 167 -7.91 17.89 6.82
C ALA A 167 -8.74 18.96 6.05
N THR A 168 -9.19 18.64 4.84
CA THR A 168 -10.05 19.51 4.01
C THR A 168 -11.54 19.30 4.28
N LEU A 169 -11.92 18.14 4.83
CA LEU A 169 -13.28 17.89 5.30
C LEU A 169 -13.52 18.74 6.55
N SER A 170 -14.52 19.62 6.48
CA SER A 170 -14.99 20.40 7.62
C SER A 170 -15.22 19.53 8.86
N THR A 171 -15.03 20.14 10.03
CA THR A 171 -15.43 19.54 11.31
C THR A 171 -16.91 19.73 11.57
#